data_AF-A0A812UDK7-F1
#
_entry.id   AF-A0A812UDK7-F1
#
_cell.length_a   1.000
_cell.length_b   1.000
_cell.length_c   1.000
_cell.angle_alpha   90.00
_cell.angle_beta   90.00
_cell.angle_gamma   90.00
#
_symmetry.space_group_name_H-M   'P 1'
#
loop_
_entity.id
_entity.type
_entity.pdbx_description
1 polymer ?
#
loop_
_entity_poly.entity_id
_entity_poly.type
_entity_poly.pdbx_seq_one_letter_code
_entity_poly.pdbx_strand_id
1 'polypeptide(L)' 'MQEFKQDFVDVDFNKDDQMDAQEVRAHFKGGISDVELYQFFLDSDKDQSGDVSLQEYVDYAAMLN' A
#
# COMPACT_ATOMS: atom_id res chain seq x y z
N MET A 1 -3.88 -14.39 -1.85
CA MET A 1 -3.07 -14.34 -0.62
C MET A 1 -1.57 -14.29 -0.90
N GLN A 2 -1.00 -15.25 -1.65
CA GLN A 2 0.43 -15.22 -1.98
C GLN A 2 0.80 -14.08 -2.95
N GLU A 3 -0.06 -13.76 -3.91
CA GLU A 3 0.15 -12.66 -4.87
C GLU A 3 0.21 -11.29 -4.16
N PHE A 4 -0.78 -10.98 -3.30
CA PHE A 4 -0.78 -9.74 -2.50
C PHE A 4 0.46 -9.57 -1.63
N LYS A 5 1.01 -10.67 -1.12
CA LYS A 5 2.23 -10.61 -0.32
C LYS A 5 3.45 -10.28 -1.19
N GLN A 6 3.50 -10.78 -2.43
CA GLN A 6 4.60 -10.44 -3.33
C GLN A 6 4.48 -8.99 -3.79
N ASP A 7 3.27 -8.53 -4.10
CA ASP A 7 3.02 -7.13 -4.47
C ASP A 7 3.46 -6.16 -3.37
N PHE A 8 3.13 -6.47 -2.11
CA PHE A 8 3.60 -5.70 -0.95
C PHE A 8 5.13 -5.62 -0.90
N VAL A 9 5.81 -6.76 -1.02
CA VAL A 9 7.29 -6.83 -0.98
C VAL A 9 7.93 -6.09 -2.15
N ASP A 10 7.26 -6.00 -3.29
CA ASP A 10 7.75 -5.27 -4.46
C ASP A 10 7.56 -3.75 -4.34
N VAL A 11 6.72 -3.30 -3.41
CA VAL A 11 6.49 -1.87 -3.08
C VAL A 11 7.35 -1.44 -1.89
N ASP A 12 7.52 -2.29 -0.87
CA ASP A 12 8.37 -2.07 0.30
C ASP A 12 9.86 -2.08 -0.10
N PHE A 13 10.34 -0.91 -0.55
CA PHE A 13 11.69 -0.75 -1.09
C PHE A 13 12.73 -0.75 0.02
N ASN A 14 12.38 -0.18 1.17
CA ASN A 14 13.30 -0.01 2.29
C ASN A 14 13.34 -1.25 3.22
N LYS A 15 12.36 -2.17 3.09
CA LYS A 15 12.19 -3.42 3.84
C LYS A 15 11.94 -3.21 5.33
N ASP A 16 11.09 -2.25 5.66
CA ASP A 16 10.67 -1.96 7.03
C ASP A 16 9.32 -2.63 7.40
N ASP A 17 8.79 -3.48 6.52
CA ASP A 17 7.51 -4.17 6.65
C ASP A 17 6.30 -3.21 6.70
N GLN A 18 6.48 -1.97 6.23
CA GLN A 18 5.45 -0.96 6.02
C GLN A 18 5.51 -0.44 4.58
N MET A 19 4.42 0.15 4.09
CA MET A 19 4.41 0.88 2.81
C MET A 19 4.10 2.35 3.06
N ASP A 20 5.07 3.20 2.77
CA ASP A 20 4.90 4.64 2.86
C ASP A 20 4.37 5.26 1.54
N ALA A 21 3.94 6.52 1.62
CA ALA A 21 3.38 7.21 0.46
C ALA A 21 4.38 7.41 -0.69
N GLN A 22 5.68 7.50 -0.40
CA GLN A 22 6.74 7.62 -1.41
C GLN A 22 6.98 6.30 -2.13
N GLU A 23 6.97 5.19 -1.40
CA GLU A 23 7.12 3.84 -1.92
C GLU A 23 5.97 3.47 -2.87
N VAL A 24 4.73 3.72 -2.43
CA VAL A 24 3.54 3.54 -3.28
C VAL A 24 3.67 4.41 -4.55
N ARG A 25 4.01 5.69 -4.39
CA ARG A 25 4.19 6.60 -5.54
C ARG A 25 5.27 6.13 -6.51
N ALA A 26 6.38 5.60 -5.99
CA ALA A 26 7.49 5.11 -6.81
C ALA A 26 7.15 3.80 -7.55
N HIS A 27 6.31 2.95 -6.96
CA HIS A 27 5.84 1.72 -7.60
C HIS A 27 4.97 2.01 -8.84
N PHE A 28 4.11 3.04 -8.79
CA PHE A 28 3.29 3.46 -9.92
C PHE A 28 4.12 4.16 -11.01
N LYS A 29 4.71 3.38 -11.93
CA LYS A 29 5.52 3.87 -13.07
C LYS A 29 4.80 4.85 -14.00
N GLY A 30 3.46 4.83 -14.03
CA GLY A 30 2.63 5.80 -14.77
C GLY A 30 2.33 7.10 -14.00
N GLY A 31 2.82 7.20 -12.76
CA GLY A 31 2.37 8.16 -11.78
C GLY A 31 1.05 7.74 -11.14
N ILE A 32 0.84 8.17 -9.92
CA ILE A 32 -0.44 8.17 -9.21
C ILE A 32 -0.73 9.62 -8.84
N SER A 33 -1.99 10.05 -8.97
CA SER A 33 -2.36 11.40 -8.52
C SER A 33 -2.33 11.48 -6.99
N ASP A 34 -2.07 12.68 -6.45
CA ASP A 34 -2.05 12.86 -4.99
C ASP A 34 -3.42 12.52 -4.36
N VAL A 35 -4.52 12.67 -5.11
CA VAL A 35 -5.89 12.31 -4.66
C VAL A 35 -6.07 10.80 -4.58
N GLU A 36 -5.64 10.04 -5.60
CA GLU A 36 -5.72 8.58 -5.59
C GLU A 36 -4.83 7.98 -4.51
N LEU A 37 -3.62 8.52 -4.34
CA LEU A 37 -2.70 8.11 -3.28
C LEU A 37 -3.35 8.35 -1.91
N TYR A 38 -3.89 9.55 -1.68
CA TYR A 38 -4.56 9.86 -0.42
C TYR A 38 -5.77 8.95 -0.15
N GLN A 39 -6.58 8.67 -1.17
CA GLN A 39 -7.73 7.77 -1.05
C GLN A 39 -7.30 6.35 -0.70
N PHE A 40 -6.21 5.85 -1.30
CA PHE A 40 -5.65 4.54 -0.97
C PHE A 40 -5.29 4.42 0.52
N PHE A 41 -4.63 5.44 1.10
CA PHE A 41 -4.30 5.45 2.53
C PHE A 41 -5.55 5.52 3.39
N LEU A 42 -6.54 6.36 3.05
CA LEU A 42 -7.81 6.40 3.78
C LEU A 42 -8.53 5.04 3.83
N ASP A 43 -8.44 4.28 2.74
CA ASP A 43 -9.12 3.00 2.64
C ASP A 43 -8.31 1.87 3.29
N SER A 44 -6.98 1.97 3.34
CA SER A 44 -6.09 0.88 3.76
C SER A 44 -5.57 1.06 5.20
N ASP A 45 -5.08 2.25 5.57
CA ASP A 45 -4.52 2.57 6.90
C ASP A 45 -5.64 2.66 7.94
N LYS A 46 -5.83 1.58 8.70
CA LYS A 46 -6.90 1.45 9.70
C LYS A 46 -6.49 1.98 11.06
N ASP A 47 -5.20 1.94 11.36
CA ASP A 47 -4.66 2.39 12.63
C ASP A 47 -4.21 3.87 12.64
N GLN A 48 -4.27 4.53 11.48
CA GLN A 48 -3.89 5.93 11.25
C GLN A 48 -2.42 6.19 11.56
N SER A 49 -1.56 5.20 11.29
CA SER A 49 -0.12 5.33 11.45
C SER A 49 0.51 6.25 10.39
N GLY A 50 -0.14 6.39 9.24
CA GLY A 50 0.40 7.10 8.07
C GLY A 50 1.14 6.18 7.09
N ASP A 51 1.26 4.90 7.43
CA ASP A 51 1.85 3.84 6.60
C ASP A 51 0.85 2.68 6.46
N VAL A 52 1.07 1.77 5.52
CA VAL A 52 0.21 0.59 5.33
C VAL A 52 0.99 -0.68 5.64
N SER A 53 0.54 -1.43 6.64
CA SER A 53 1.12 -2.72 6.98
C SER A 53 0.67 -3.83 6.01
N LEU A 54 1.41 -4.95 5.99
CA LEU A 54 1.04 -6.12 5.18
C LEU A 54 -0.38 -6.61 5.49
N GLN A 55 -0.80 -6.58 6.76
CA GLN A 55 -2.14 -7.02 7.15
C GLN A 55 -3.22 -6.10 6.58
N GLU A 56 -3.03 -4.79 6.70
CA GLU A 56 -3.95 -3.78 6.16
C GLU A 56 -4.06 -3.85 4.63
N TYR A 57 -2.93 -4.04 3.95
CA TYR A 57 -2.93 -4.22 2.51
C TYR A 57 -3.70 -5.47 2.08
N VAL A 58 -3.52 -6.60 2.77
CA VAL A 58 -4.25 -7.84 2.50
C VAL A 58 -5.75 -7.66 2.75
N ASP A 59 -6.12 -6.96 3.81
CA ASP A 59 -7.52 -6.68 4.15
C ASP A 59 -8.17 -5.78 3.08
N TYR A 60 -7.47 -4.73 2.65
CA TYR A 60 -7.90 -3.88 1.54
C TYR A 60 -8.09 -4.67 0.23
N ALA A 61 -7.09 -5.50 -0.14
CA ALA A 61 -7.15 -6.31 -1.35
C ALA A 61 -8.29 -7.35 -1.30
N ALA A 62 -8.61 -7.88 -0.11
CA ALA A 62 -9.73 -8.79 0.07
C ALA A 62 -11.10 -8.11 -0.07
N MET A 63 -11.22 -6.81 0.24
CA MET A 63 -12.46 -6.04 0.08
C MET A 63 -12.81 -5.71 -1.38
N LEU A 64 -11.81 -5.68 -2.27
CA LEU A 64 -11.98 -5.34 -3.69
C LEU A 64 -12.28 -6.56 -4.59
N ASN A 65 -12.26 -7.77 -4.02
CA ASN A 65 -12.40 -9.05 -4.75
C ASN A 65 -13.79 -9.65 -4.64
#